data_AF-Q9R3L9-F1
#
_entry.id   AF-Q9R3L9-F1
#
_cell.length_a   1.000
_cell.length_b   1.000
_cell.length_c   1.000
_cell.angle_alpha   90.00
_cell.angle_beta   90.00
_cell.angle_gamma   90.00
#
_symmetry.space_group_name_H-M   'P 1'
#
loop_
_entity.id
_entity.type
_entity.pdbx_description
1 polymer ?
#
loop_
_entity_poly.entity_id
_entity_poly.type
_entity_poly.pdbx_seq_one_letter_code
_entity_poly.pdbx_strand_id
1 'polypeptide(L)'
;KELGIKDITSGTISISDIELNLQLDSNDNVKISLLNENLMRDNLTINNKIAGSDIRTLKDSSGRLLGYYGYVQLNQVTQDSRDPDNYKHQFENHYLLSMNDAEKILPEKSLEYKGSMIYGYNTSGNEKLTAEVNAKYDSSTKKLSMKVYDNDRYWKLGEVMSNNVRLPEEKVDGVKVDSDGTINARLYLSTEEPLKLTPDANFSGGIFGKNGEVLAGKAESIKGE
;
A
#
# COMPACT_ATOMS: atom_id res chain seq x y z
N LYS A 1 2.00 -3.87 7.90
CA LYS A 1 0.96 -3.01 8.56
C LYS A 1 1.04 -1.60 8.01
N GLU A 2 -0.09 -0.99 7.63
CA GLU A 2 -0.15 0.38 7.08
C GLU A 2 0.06 1.44 8.15
N LEU A 3 0.67 2.55 7.76
CA LEU A 3 0.87 3.71 8.62
C LEU A 3 -0.09 4.84 8.20
N GLY A 4 -1.13 5.08 8.99
CA GLY A 4 -2.27 5.92 8.65
C GLY A 4 -2.03 7.43 8.77
N ILE A 5 -1.19 8.00 7.91
CA ILE A 5 -0.99 9.45 7.85
C ILE A 5 -2.10 10.11 7.04
N LYS A 6 -2.81 11.04 7.67
CA LYS A 6 -3.92 11.81 7.04
C LYS A 6 -3.46 13.10 6.36
N ASP A 7 -2.34 13.68 6.77
CA ASP A 7 -1.78 14.89 6.19
C ASP A 7 -0.59 14.52 5.29
N ILE A 8 -0.71 14.81 4.00
CA ILE A 8 0.31 14.48 3.01
C ILE A 8 1.64 15.23 3.22
N THR A 9 1.65 16.28 4.06
CA THR A 9 2.83 17.12 4.30
C THR A 9 3.67 16.67 5.48
N SER A 10 3.03 16.15 6.53
CA SER A 10 3.71 15.65 7.71
C SER A 10 2.83 14.70 8.52
N GLY A 11 3.46 13.82 9.29
CA GLY A 11 2.72 12.95 10.18
C GLY A 11 3.61 12.16 11.11
N THR A 12 3.06 11.85 12.28
CA THR A 12 3.67 10.92 13.21
C THR A 12 2.95 9.58 13.14
N ILE A 13 3.72 8.51 13.10
CA ILE A 13 3.21 7.15 13.13
C ILE A 13 3.81 6.45 14.33
N SER A 14 2.95 5.91 15.18
CA SER A 14 3.34 5.06 16.31
C SER A 14 3.07 3.59 16.00
N ILE A 15 4.10 2.75 16.13
CA ILE A 15 4.06 1.31 15.90
C ILE A 15 4.79 0.64 17.06
N SER A 16 4.04 0.19 18.08
CA SER A 16 4.65 -0.42 19.27
C SER A 16 5.71 0.50 19.90
N ASP A 17 6.96 0.04 19.98
CA ASP A 17 8.16 0.77 20.47
C ASP A 17 8.77 1.73 19.46
N ILE A 18 8.06 2.06 18.38
CA ILE A 18 8.61 2.87 17.30
C ILE A 18 7.70 4.05 17.05
N GLU A 19 8.31 5.22 16.94
CA GLU A 19 7.63 6.43 16.53
C GLU A 19 8.39 7.04 15.35
N LEU A 20 7.72 7.12 14.19
CA LEU A 20 8.25 7.65 12.96
C LEU A 20 7.65 9.03 12.70
N ASN A 21 8.50 9.98 12.36
CA ASN A 21 8.09 11.29 11.87
C ASN A 21 8.37 11.38 10.36
N LEU A 22 7.33 11.75 9.61
CA LEU A 22 7.37 11.97 8.18
C LEU A 22 7.21 13.44 7.89
N GLN A 23 8.03 13.97 6.98
CA GLN A 23 7.98 15.36 6.54
C GLN A 23 8.33 15.44 5.06
N LEU A 24 7.63 16.30 4.32
CA LEU A 24 8.07 16.70 2.99
C LEU A 24 9.20 17.72 3.09
N ASP A 25 10.21 17.58 2.23
CA ASP A 25 11.17 18.65 1.99
C ASP A 25 10.66 19.66 0.94
N SER A 26 11.47 20.69 0.68
CA SER A 26 11.13 21.76 -0.27
C SER A 26 10.98 21.30 -1.73
N ASN A 27 11.37 20.07 -2.05
CA ASN A 27 11.25 19.47 -3.38
C ASN A 27 10.16 18.38 -3.42
N ASP A 28 9.31 18.34 -2.39
CA ASP A 28 8.29 17.32 -2.15
C ASP A 28 8.86 15.91 -1.92
N ASN A 29 10.13 15.73 -1.53
CA ASN A 29 10.59 14.39 -1.15
C ASN A 29 10.14 14.07 0.28
N VAL A 30 9.66 12.85 0.50
CA VAL A 30 9.31 12.38 1.84
C VAL A 30 10.57 11.99 2.60
N LYS A 31 10.81 12.64 3.73
CA LYS A 31 11.85 12.29 4.71
C LYS A 31 11.21 11.57 5.88
N ILE A 32 11.84 10.47 6.30
CA ILE A 32 11.43 9.68 7.47
C ILE A 32 12.54 9.69 8.49
N SER A 33 12.15 9.90 9.74
CA SER A 33 13.03 9.92 10.90
C SER A 33 12.42 9.13 12.04
N LEU A 34 13.27 8.48 12.83
CA LEU A 34 12.87 7.90 14.11
C LEU A 34 12.85 9.02 15.15
N LEU A 35 11.78 9.09 15.94
CA LEU A 35 11.72 9.97 17.10
C LEU A 35 12.36 9.33 18.34
N ASN A 36 12.31 7.99 18.43
CA ASN A 36 12.87 7.21 19.54
C ASN A 36 13.72 6.05 19.02
N GLU A 37 15.04 6.28 18.92
CA GLU A 37 15.98 5.24 18.48
C GLU A 37 16.34 4.26 19.59
N ASN A 38 16.41 4.70 20.84
CA ASN A 38 16.82 3.87 21.97
C ASN A 38 15.77 3.92 23.07
N LEU A 39 15.34 2.76 23.54
CA LEU A 39 14.32 2.61 24.57
C LEU A 39 14.76 1.56 25.58
N MET A 40 14.34 1.76 26.82
CA MET A 40 14.48 0.77 27.89
C MET A 40 13.09 0.27 28.27
N ARG A 41 12.88 -1.04 28.20
CA ARG A 41 11.66 -1.70 28.67
C ARG A 41 12.06 -2.85 29.58
N ASP A 42 11.73 -2.73 30.86
CA ASP A 42 12.18 -3.67 31.89
C ASP A 42 13.71 -3.86 31.87
N ASN A 43 14.17 -5.10 31.68
CA ASN A 43 15.58 -5.46 31.54
C ASN A 43 16.03 -5.54 30.07
N LEU A 44 15.29 -4.94 29.14
CA LEU A 44 15.60 -4.99 27.71
C LEU A 44 16.00 -3.60 27.21
N THR A 45 17.17 -3.53 26.57
CA THR A 45 17.56 -2.40 25.74
C THR A 45 17.04 -2.65 24.32
N ILE A 46 16.24 -1.73 23.80
CA ILE A 46 15.65 -1.79 22.47
C ILE A 46 16.28 -0.68 21.62
N ASN A 47 16.94 -1.06 20.53
CA ASN A 47 17.53 -0.14 19.57
C ASN A 47 16.80 -0.27 18.24
N ASN A 48 16.09 0.77 17.84
CA ASN A 48 15.36 0.85 16.58
C ASN A 48 16.21 1.55 15.52
N LYS A 49 16.25 0.99 14.30
CA LYS A 49 16.90 1.61 13.15
C LYS A 49 16.02 1.49 11.92
N ILE A 50 16.06 2.51 11.05
CA ILE A 50 15.57 2.39 9.68
C ILE A 50 16.62 1.63 8.89
N ALA A 51 16.32 0.40 8.48
CA ALA A 51 17.21 -0.45 7.70
C ALA A 51 17.11 -0.18 6.20
N GLY A 52 15.96 0.34 5.74
CA GLY A 52 15.76 0.75 4.35
C GLY A 52 14.42 1.44 4.12
N SER A 53 14.30 2.18 3.02
CA SER A 53 13.06 2.84 2.61
C SER A 53 13.08 3.18 1.11
N ASP A 54 11.92 3.12 0.46
CA ASP A 54 11.66 3.68 -0.88
C ASP A 54 10.27 4.33 -0.83
N ILE A 55 10.21 5.65 -1.01
CA ILE A 55 8.97 6.41 -0.95
C ILE A 55 8.92 7.34 -2.13
N ARG A 56 7.78 7.33 -2.80
CA ARG A 56 7.54 8.04 -4.05
C ARG A 56 6.34 8.93 -3.90
N THR A 57 6.45 10.15 -4.39
CA THR A 57 5.32 11.07 -4.47
C THR A 57 4.50 10.85 -5.73
N LEU A 58 3.22 11.12 -5.61
CA LEU A 58 2.24 11.13 -6.69
C LEU A 58 1.85 12.58 -6.94
N LYS A 59 2.03 13.04 -8.19
CA LYS A 59 1.73 14.40 -8.61
C LYS A 59 0.80 14.38 -9.81
N ASP A 60 -0.03 15.41 -9.95
CA ASP A 60 -0.81 15.58 -11.17
C ASP A 60 0.06 16.10 -12.33
N SER A 61 -0.56 16.19 -13.51
CA SER A 61 0.07 16.71 -14.74
C SER A 61 0.59 18.15 -14.63
N SER A 62 0.12 18.94 -13.64
CA SER A 62 0.63 20.29 -13.38
C SER A 62 1.83 20.29 -12.41
N GLY A 63 2.19 19.13 -11.85
CA GLY A 63 3.23 18.99 -10.85
C GLY A 63 2.74 19.23 -9.42
N ARG A 64 1.44 19.39 -9.20
CA ARG A 64 0.87 19.54 -7.84
C ARG A 64 0.89 18.18 -7.14
N LEU A 65 1.37 18.18 -5.90
CA LEU A 65 1.42 17.00 -5.05
C LEU A 65 0.01 16.52 -4.67
N LEU A 66 -0.26 15.25 -4.91
CA LEU A 66 -1.51 14.58 -4.54
C LEU A 66 -1.33 13.60 -3.37
N GLY A 67 -0.12 13.10 -3.14
CA GLY A 67 0.15 12.14 -2.08
C GLY A 67 1.48 11.42 -2.26
N TYR A 68 1.66 10.34 -1.52
CA TYR A 68 2.84 9.48 -1.61
C TYR A 68 2.50 8.03 -1.27
N TYR A 69 3.35 7.12 -1.75
CA TYR A 69 3.29 5.71 -1.40
C TYR A 69 4.71 5.13 -1.31
N GLY A 70 4.87 4.03 -0.60
CA GLY A 70 6.20 3.46 -0.40
C GLY A 70 6.26 2.42 0.70
N TYR A 71 7.47 2.20 1.20
CA TYR A 71 7.69 1.37 2.37
C TYR A 71 8.86 1.88 3.23
N VAL A 72 8.87 1.41 4.47
CA VAL A 72 9.98 1.52 5.42
C VAL A 72 10.23 0.14 6.00
N GLN A 73 11.49 -0.27 6.05
CA GLN A 73 11.94 -1.43 6.78
C GLN A 73 12.61 -0.99 8.08
N LEU A 74 12.10 -1.49 9.19
CA LEU A 74 12.64 -1.25 10.52
C LEU A 74 13.43 -2.48 10.97
N ASN A 75 14.52 -2.24 11.69
CA ASN A 75 15.28 -3.26 12.41
C ASN A 75 15.26 -2.89 13.88
N GLN A 76 14.60 -3.72 14.67
CA GLN A 76 14.60 -3.62 16.12
C GLN A 76 15.60 -4.63 16.69
N VAL A 77 16.59 -4.12 17.42
CA VAL A 77 17.57 -4.93 18.13
C VAL A 77 17.23 -4.91 19.61
N THR A 78 16.85 -6.07 20.14
CA THR A 78 16.56 -6.25 21.56
C THR A 78 17.72 -6.97 22.24
N GLN A 79 18.20 -6.45 23.36
CA GLN A 79 19.28 -7.02 24.17
C GLN A 79 18.81 -7.20 25.63
N ASP A 80 19.00 -8.39 26.22
CA ASP A 80 18.75 -8.59 27.67
C ASP A 80 19.91 -8.00 28.47
N SER A 81 19.61 -7.08 29.38
CA SER A 81 20.60 -6.43 30.23
C SER A 81 21.26 -7.40 31.22
N ARG A 82 20.66 -8.58 31.44
CA ARG A 82 21.19 -9.66 32.30
C ARG A 82 22.02 -10.67 31.53
N ASP A 83 21.96 -10.65 30.20
CA ASP A 83 22.74 -11.50 29.29
C ASP A 83 23.18 -10.67 28.07
N PRO A 84 24.24 -9.85 28.23
CA PRO A 84 24.63 -8.84 27.23
C PRO A 84 24.99 -9.42 25.85
N ASP A 85 25.32 -10.70 25.75
CA ASP A 85 25.65 -11.36 24.49
C ASP A 85 24.42 -11.86 23.73
N ASN A 86 23.23 -11.78 24.34
CA ASN A 86 21.97 -12.23 23.76
C ASN A 86 21.22 -11.08 23.08
N TYR A 87 21.51 -10.90 21.79
CA TYR A 87 20.82 -9.94 20.93
C TYR A 87 19.86 -10.64 19.97
N LYS A 88 18.69 -10.03 19.76
CA LYS A 88 17.69 -10.47 18.77
C LYS A 88 17.42 -9.36 17.79
N HIS A 89 17.50 -9.70 16.50
CA HIS A 89 17.11 -8.82 15.40
C HIS A 89 15.69 -9.16 14.95
N GLN A 90 14.86 -8.14 14.84
CA GLN A 90 13.52 -8.23 14.28
C GLN A 90 13.39 -7.19 13.17
N PHE A 91 13.25 -7.68 11.94
CA PHE A 91 12.96 -6.83 10.78
C PHE A 91 11.46 -6.77 10.56
N GLU A 92 10.93 -5.59 10.24
CA GLU A 92 9.52 -5.40 9.90
C GLU A 92 9.38 -4.42 8.74
N ASN A 93 8.55 -4.79 7.75
CA ASN A 93 8.17 -3.89 6.66
C ASN A 93 6.85 -3.19 6.98
N HIS A 94 6.85 -1.88 6.79
CA HIS A 94 5.67 -1.05 6.85
C HIS A 94 5.43 -0.37 5.52
N TYR A 95 4.20 -0.48 5.02
CA TYR A 95 3.80 0.11 3.75
C TYR A 95 3.06 1.43 4.00
N LEU A 96 3.31 2.38 3.12
CA LEU A 96 2.82 3.74 3.19
C LEU A 96 1.90 4.02 2.02
N LEU A 97 0.76 4.63 2.30
CA LEU A 97 -0.06 5.33 1.34
C LEU A 97 -0.73 6.50 2.04
N SER A 98 -0.55 7.70 1.51
CA SER A 98 -1.29 8.88 1.94
C SER A 98 -1.67 9.69 0.70
N MET A 99 -2.94 10.05 0.59
CA MET A 99 -3.49 10.82 -0.53
C MET A 99 -4.30 11.97 0.02
N ASN A 100 -4.29 13.10 -0.70
CA ASN A 100 -5.17 14.22 -0.41
C ASN A 100 -6.59 13.88 -0.89
N ASP A 101 -7.44 13.46 0.03
CA ASP A 101 -8.84 13.10 -0.25
C ASP A 101 -9.67 14.24 -0.86
N ALA A 102 -9.28 15.51 -0.66
CA ALA A 102 -9.96 16.65 -1.29
C ALA A 102 -9.75 16.71 -2.82
N GLU A 103 -8.73 16.02 -3.32
CA GLU A 103 -8.41 15.93 -4.75
C GLU A 103 -9.00 14.69 -5.41
N LYS A 104 -9.81 13.92 -4.68
CA LYS A 104 -10.49 12.74 -5.21
C LYS A 104 -11.61 13.15 -6.16
N ILE A 105 -11.75 12.43 -7.27
CA ILE A 105 -12.68 12.76 -8.33
C ILE A 105 -13.15 11.52 -9.09
N LEU A 106 -14.39 11.57 -9.58
CA LEU A 106 -14.84 10.67 -10.65
C LEU A 106 -14.48 11.28 -12.02
N PRO A 107 -13.62 10.65 -12.84
CA PRO A 107 -13.22 11.22 -14.13
C PRO A 107 -14.39 11.29 -15.12
N GLU A 108 -14.43 12.38 -15.90
CA GLU A 108 -15.40 12.56 -16.99
C GLU A 108 -15.06 11.75 -18.23
N LYS A 109 -13.79 11.34 -18.38
CA LYS A 109 -13.28 10.62 -19.55
C LYS A 109 -12.71 9.27 -19.13
N SER A 110 -12.73 8.33 -20.07
CA SER A 110 -12.05 7.05 -19.87
C SER A 110 -10.54 7.24 -19.83
N LEU A 111 -9.86 6.53 -18.92
CA LEU A 111 -8.43 6.70 -18.64
C LEU A 111 -7.76 5.33 -18.51
N GLU A 112 -6.47 5.30 -18.86
CA GLU A 112 -5.60 4.15 -18.65
C GLU A 112 -4.50 4.55 -17.67
N TYR A 113 -4.19 3.65 -16.74
CA TYR A 113 -3.18 3.84 -15.71
C TYR A 113 -2.14 2.73 -15.80
N LYS A 114 -0.88 3.12 -15.64
CA LYS A 114 0.26 2.22 -15.49
C LYS A 114 1.05 2.63 -14.26
N GLY A 115 1.43 1.65 -13.45
CA GLY A 115 2.14 1.92 -12.20
C GLY A 115 2.74 0.68 -11.59
N SER A 116 3.05 0.78 -10.30
CA SER A 116 3.63 -0.32 -9.52
C SER A 116 2.95 -0.44 -8.17
N MET A 117 2.82 -1.66 -7.69
CA MET A 117 2.40 -1.99 -6.33
C MET A 117 3.60 -2.52 -5.55
N ILE A 118 3.82 -1.99 -4.34
CA ILE A 118 4.81 -2.51 -3.40
C ILE A 118 4.05 -3.31 -2.34
N TYR A 119 4.47 -4.55 -2.10
CA TYR A 119 3.77 -5.45 -1.18
C TYR A 119 4.71 -6.49 -0.57
N GLY A 120 4.16 -7.35 0.28
CA GLY A 120 4.86 -8.46 0.92
C GLY A 120 3.90 -9.24 1.79
N TYR A 121 4.28 -10.45 2.16
CA TYR A 121 3.55 -11.31 3.08
C TYR A 121 4.34 -11.51 4.36
N ASN A 122 3.65 -11.71 5.48
CA ASN A 122 4.31 -11.99 6.77
C ASN A 122 5.19 -13.25 6.70
N THR A 123 4.92 -14.17 5.78
CA THR A 123 5.64 -15.44 5.59
C THR A 123 6.91 -15.31 4.74
N SER A 124 7.11 -14.19 4.03
CA SER A 124 8.21 -13.99 3.06
C SER A 124 9.50 -13.45 3.68
N GLY A 125 9.71 -13.62 4.99
CA GLY A 125 10.98 -13.25 5.64
C GLY A 125 11.37 -11.77 5.50
N ASN A 126 10.38 -10.87 5.47
CA ASN A 126 10.55 -9.42 5.27
C ASN A 126 11.11 -9.02 3.89
N GLU A 127 10.94 -9.85 2.87
CA GLU A 127 11.24 -9.46 1.49
C GLU A 127 10.19 -8.45 0.98
N LYS A 128 10.67 -7.38 0.35
CA LYS A 128 9.82 -6.42 -0.37
C LYS A 128 9.63 -6.90 -1.79
N LEU A 129 8.38 -7.10 -2.19
CA LEU A 129 7.99 -7.44 -3.55
C LEU A 129 7.47 -6.21 -4.29
N THR A 130 7.54 -6.25 -5.62
CA THR A 130 7.01 -5.21 -6.49
C THR A 130 6.30 -5.84 -7.68
N ALA A 131 5.10 -5.37 -7.97
CA ALA A 131 4.25 -5.85 -9.05
C ALA A 131 3.92 -4.70 -10.00
N GLU A 132 3.72 -5.01 -11.28
CA GLU A 132 3.25 -4.05 -12.29
C GLU A 132 1.73 -3.88 -12.19
N VAL A 133 1.24 -2.65 -12.24
CA VAL A 133 -0.20 -2.34 -12.21
C VAL A 133 -0.62 -1.79 -13.57
N ASN A 134 -1.64 -2.42 -14.15
CA ASN A 134 -2.31 -1.95 -15.35
C ASN A 134 -3.81 -1.80 -15.05
N ALA A 135 -4.35 -0.60 -15.23
CA ALA A 135 -5.76 -0.32 -14.95
C ALA A 135 -6.40 0.55 -16.02
N LYS A 136 -7.72 0.45 -16.13
CA LYS A 136 -8.53 1.24 -17.04
C LYS A 136 -9.85 1.62 -16.39
N TYR A 137 -10.13 2.91 -16.38
CA TYR A 137 -11.43 3.46 -16.02
C TYR A 137 -12.25 3.73 -17.29
N ASP A 138 -13.49 3.27 -17.30
CA ASP A 138 -14.46 3.53 -18.37
C ASP A 138 -15.53 4.51 -17.87
N SER A 139 -15.54 5.71 -18.44
CA SER A 139 -16.49 6.77 -18.07
C SER A 139 -17.96 6.45 -18.38
N SER A 140 -18.24 5.60 -19.37
CA SER A 140 -19.61 5.26 -19.77
C SER A 140 -20.27 4.30 -18.77
N THR A 141 -19.51 3.34 -18.25
CA THR A 141 -19.97 2.37 -17.27
C THR A 141 -19.61 2.75 -15.84
N LYS A 142 -18.76 3.77 -15.67
CA LYS A 142 -18.14 4.20 -14.41
C LYS A 142 -17.40 3.07 -13.71
N LYS A 143 -16.84 2.13 -14.47
CA LYS A 143 -16.12 0.97 -13.93
C LYS A 143 -14.61 1.15 -14.03
N LEU A 144 -13.91 0.74 -12.99
CA LEU A 144 -12.47 0.51 -13.00
C LEU A 144 -12.19 -0.99 -13.16
N SER A 145 -11.37 -1.33 -14.15
CA SER A 145 -10.73 -2.63 -14.29
C SER A 145 -9.26 -2.50 -13.96
N MET A 146 -8.68 -3.49 -13.29
CA MET A 146 -7.26 -3.48 -12.94
C MET A 146 -6.70 -4.89 -12.89
N LYS A 147 -5.47 -5.05 -13.38
CA LYS A 147 -4.63 -6.24 -13.20
C LYS A 147 -3.31 -5.82 -12.57
N VAL A 148 -2.86 -6.61 -11.59
CA VAL A 148 -1.58 -6.45 -10.89
C VAL A 148 -0.75 -7.70 -11.19
N TYR A 149 0.44 -7.56 -11.75
CA TYR A 149 1.26 -8.67 -12.25
C TYR A 149 2.52 -8.86 -11.42
N ASP A 150 2.74 -10.09 -10.96
CA ASP A 150 3.95 -10.56 -10.28
C ASP A 150 4.43 -11.85 -10.96
N ASN A 151 5.43 -11.72 -11.84
CA ASN A 151 5.97 -12.84 -12.60
C ASN A 151 4.86 -13.63 -13.33
N ASP A 152 4.67 -14.91 -12.96
CA ASP A 152 3.67 -15.81 -13.57
C ASP A 152 2.27 -15.69 -12.94
N ARG A 153 2.08 -14.81 -11.95
CA ARG A 153 0.81 -14.60 -11.26
C ARG A 153 0.26 -13.21 -11.52
N TYR A 154 -1.05 -13.09 -11.39
CA TYR A 154 -1.69 -11.78 -11.38
C TYR A 154 -2.91 -11.74 -10.48
N TRP A 155 -3.22 -10.55 -9.98
CA TRP A 155 -4.48 -10.24 -9.33
C TRP A 155 -5.36 -9.45 -10.28
N LYS A 156 -6.65 -9.72 -10.26
CA LYS A 156 -7.67 -8.96 -10.99
C LYS A 156 -8.61 -8.28 -10.01
N LEU A 157 -8.90 -7.01 -10.24
CA LEU A 157 -9.84 -6.24 -9.45
C LEU A 157 -11.29 -6.61 -9.82
N GLY A 158 -12.11 -6.88 -8.82
CA GLY A 158 -13.54 -7.13 -8.97
C GLY A 158 -14.34 -6.63 -7.77
N GLU A 159 -15.67 -6.72 -7.90
CA GLU A 159 -16.59 -6.37 -6.82
C GLU A 159 -16.40 -7.25 -5.57
N VAL A 160 -16.76 -6.71 -4.41
CA VAL A 160 -16.75 -7.47 -3.15
C VAL A 160 -17.95 -8.40 -3.13
N MET A 161 -17.70 -9.69 -3.34
CA MET A 161 -18.74 -10.73 -3.20
C MET A 161 -18.88 -11.17 -1.73
N SER A 162 -20.12 -11.42 -1.32
CA SER A 162 -20.46 -11.88 0.04
C SER A 162 -19.92 -13.28 0.36
N ASN A 163 -19.59 -14.07 -0.66
CA ASN A 163 -18.99 -15.39 -0.53
C ASN A 163 -17.54 -15.38 -1.05
N ASN A 164 -16.62 -16.00 -0.31
CA ASN A 164 -15.22 -16.16 -0.72
C ASN A 164 -15.08 -17.29 -1.76
N VAL A 165 -15.83 -17.19 -2.85
CA VAL A 165 -15.91 -18.20 -3.90
C VAL A 165 -14.93 -17.88 -5.01
N ARG A 166 -14.29 -18.93 -5.55
CA ARG A 166 -13.47 -18.81 -6.75
C ARG A 166 -14.34 -18.52 -7.97
N LEU A 167 -13.97 -17.52 -8.76
CA LEU A 167 -14.74 -17.07 -9.91
C LEU A 167 -13.99 -17.33 -11.21
N PRO A 168 -14.66 -17.76 -12.29
CA PRO A 168 -14.09 -17.68 -13.63
C PRO A 168 -13.64 -16.24 -13.93
N GLU A 169 -12.52 -16.07 -14.64
CA GLU A 169 -11.94 -14.76 -14.93
C GLU A 169 -12.94 -13.77 -15.58
N GLU A 170 -13.80 -14.27 -16.48
CA GLU A 170 -14.80 -13.47 -17.19
C GLU A 170 -15.88 -12.89 -16.27
N LYS A 171 -16.05 -13.44 -15.06
CA LYS A 171 -16.98 -12.89 -14.06
C LYS A 171 -16.36 -11.81 -13.18
N VAL A 172 -15.04 -11.61 -13.24
CA VAL A 172 -14.33 -10.55 -12.54
C VAL A 172 -14.15 -9.39 -13.51
N ASP A 173 -15.16 -8.52 -13.60
CA ASP A 173 -15.29 -7.46 -14.62
C ASP A 173 -15.16 -6.04 -14.02
N GLY A 174 -14.13 -5.86 -13.18
CA GLY A 174 -13.89 -4.58 -12.51
C GLY A 174 -14.91 -4.26 -11.42
N VAL A 175 -14.95 -2.98 -11.04
CA VAL A 175 -15.79 -2.45 -9.96
C VAL A 175 -16.29 -1.05 -10.33
N LYS A 176 -17.48 -0.67 -9.87
CA LYS A 176 -17.94 0.72 -10.01
C LYS A 176 -17.10 1.66 -9.15
N VAL A 177 -16.81 2.83 -9.70
CA VAL A 177 -16.22 3.96 -8.97
C VAL A 177 -17.35 4.84 -8.45
N ASP A 178 -17.29 5.20 -7.18
CA ASP A 178 -18.26 6.06 -6.54
C ASP A 178 -18.20 7.49 -7.11
N SER A 179 -19.24 8.29 -6.87
CA SER A 179 -19.35 9.64 -7.45
C SER A 179 -18.24 10.60 -7.03
N ASP A 180 -17.59 10.34 -5.90
CA ASP A 180 -16.46 11.10 -5.39
C ASP A 180 -15.10 10.56 -5.86
N GLY A 181 -15.08 9.48 -6.66
CA GLY A 181 -13.85 8.80 -7.09
C GLY A 181 -13.40 7.66 -6.19
N THR A 182 -14.14 7.32 -5.12
CA THR A 182 -13.80 6.23 -4.20
C THR A 182 -13.98 4.86 -4.84
N ILE A 183 -13.09 3.92 -4.47
CA ILE A 183 -13.09 2.53 -4.94
C ILE A 183 -13.03 1.59 -3.74
N ASN A 184 -14.00 0.69 -3.64
CA ASN A 184 -14.04 -0.40 -2.66
C ASN A 184 -14.25 -1.72 -3.38
N ALA A 185 -13.26 -2.63 -3.30
CA ALA A 185 -13.19 -3.77 -4.19
C ALA A 185 -12.42 -4.94 -3.56
N ARG A 186 -12.20 -5.97 -4.36
CA ARG A 186 -11.41 -7.15 -4.01
C ARG A 186 -10.44 -7.49 -5.13
N LEU A 187 -9.25 -7.91 -4.76
CA LEU A 187 -8.26 -8.52 -5.64
C LEU A 187 -8.43 -10.03 -5.62
N TYR A 188 -8.58 -10.61 -6.80
CA TYR A 188 -8.69 -12.04 -7.03
C TYR A 188 -7.41 -12.55 -7.70
N LEU A 189 -6.72 -13.47 -7.03
CA LEU A 189 -5.46 -14.05 -7.48
C LEU A 189 -5.69 -15.18 -8.49
N SER A 190 -4.92 -15.15 -9.58
CA SER A 190 -4.74 -16.27 -10.50
C SER A 190 -3.55 -17.12 -10.04
N THR A 191 -3.80 -18.38 -9.67
CA THR A 191 -2.73 -19.31 -9.26
C THR A 191 -2.52 -20.50 -10.20
N GLU A 192 -3.55 -20.99 -10.91
CA GLU A 192 -3.47 -22.23 -11.71
C GLU A 192 -4.54 -22.29 -12.82
N GLU A 193 -4.37 -23.22 -13.76
CA GLU A 193 -5.32 -23.61 -14.81
C GLU A 193 -6.33 -24.69 -14.32
N PRO A 194 -7.64 -24.61 -14.68
CA PRO A 194 -8.29 -23.56 -15.47
C PRO A 194 -8.53 -22.29 -14.66
N LEU A 195 -8.45 -21.13 -15.33
CA LEU A 195 -8.54 -19.73 -14.86
C LEU A 195 -9.73 -19.41 -13.93
N LYS A 196 -9.72 -19.97 -12.72
CA LYS A 196 -10.57 -19.56 -11.61
C LYS A 196 -9.75 -18.71 -10.67
N LEU A 197 -10.16 -17.47 -10.52
CA LEU A 197 -9.54 -16.50 -9.65
C LEU A 197 -10.04 -16.67 -8.22
N THR A 198 -9.11 -16.70 -7.27
CA THR A 198 -9.39 -16.90 -5.84
C THR A 198 -9.36 -15.54 -5.13
N PRO A 199 -10.38 -15.19 -4.32
CA PRO A 199 -10.32 -14.05 -3.40
C PRO A 199 -9.01 -14.03 -2.60
N ASP A 200 -8.28 -12.91 -2.61
CA ASP A 200 -6.97 -12.83 -1.94
C ASP A 200 -6.80 -11.59 -1.06
N ALA A 201 -7.27 -10.42 -1.51
CA ALA A 201 -7.16 -9.18 -0.73
C ALA A 201 -8.36 -8.25 -0.92
N ASN A 202 -8.74 -7.51 0.11
CA ASN A 202 -9.64 -6.36 -0.05
C ASN A 202 -8.84 -5.18 -0.58
N PHE A 203 -9.39 -4.44 -1.53
CA PHE A 203 -8.78 -3.24 -2.11
C PHE A 203 -9.60 -2.02 -1.74
N SER A 204 -8.92 -0.97 -1.29
CA SER A 204 -9.50 0.35 -1.07
C SER A 204 -8.63 1.41 -1.73
N GLY A 205 -9.23 2.35 -2.43
CA GLY A 205 -8.49 3.37 -3.16
C GLY A 205 -9.37 4.48 -3.70
N GLY A 206 -8.81 5.27 -4.59
CA GLY A 206 -9.52 6.32 -5.29
C GLY A 206 -8.80 6.80 -6.53
N ILE A 207 -9.51 7.62 -7.30
CA ILE A 207 -8.96 8.36 -8.44
C ILE A 207 -8.82 9.83 -8.03
N PHE A 208 -7.65 10.42 -8.30
CA PHE A 208 -7.23 11.71 -7.79
C PHE A 208 -6.67 12.62 -8.88
N GLY A 209 -6.67 13.91 -8.59
CA GLY A 209 -6.14 14.95 -9.46
C GLY A 209 -7.24 15.61 -10.30
N LYS A 210 -6.89 16.68 -11.01
CA LYS A 210 -7.87 17.56 -11.67
C LYS A 210 -8.72 16.83 -12.69
N ASN A 211 -8.14 15.86 -13.41
CA ASN A 211 -8.86 15.05 -14.39
C ASN A 211 -8.87 13.57 -14.01
N GLY A 212 -8.47 13.23 -12.78
CA GLY A 212 -8.31 11.85 -12.34
C GLY A 212 -7.06 11.16 -12.87
N GLU A 213 -5.99 11.89 -13.18
CA GLU A 213 -4.75 11.32 -13.72
C GLU A 213 -4.01 10.33 -12.79
N VAL A 214 -4.34 10.28 -11.50
CA VAL A 214 -3.69 9.38 -10.53
C VAL A 214 -4.70 8.39 -9.94
N LEU A 215 -4.43 7.09 -10.13
CA LEU A 215 -5.08 6.00 -9.40
C LEU A 215 -4.16 5.56 -8.26
N ALA A 216 -4.67 5.55 -7.04
CA ALA A 216 -3.92 5.07 -5.87
C ALA A 216 -4.82 4.29 -4.93
N GLY A 217 -4.26 3.29 -4.26
CA GLY A 217 -4.99 2.45 -3.32
C GLY A 217 -4.09 1.44 -2.63
N LYS A 218 -4.67 0.72 -1.69
CA LYS A 218 -4.03 -0.31 -0.89
C LYS A 218 -4.80 -1.61 -0.97
N ALA A 219 -4.10 -2.71 -0.73
CA ALA A 219 -4.69 -4.02 -0.60
C ALA A 219 -4.30 -4.65 0.74
N GLU A 220 -5.27 -5.31 1.38
CA GLU A 220 -5.07 -6.03 2.63
C GLU A 220 -5.54 -7.47 2.47
N SER A 221 -4.67 -8.43 2.82
CA SER A 221 -4.96 -9.85 2.71
C SER A 221 -6.24 -10.20 3.45
N ILE A 222 -7.15 -10.94 2.80
CA ILE A 222 -8.36 -11.45 3.46
C ILE A 222 -8.05 -12.56 4.47
N LYS A 223 -6.84 -13.12 4.44
CA LYS A 223 -6.36 -14.16 5.35
C LYS A 223 -5.69 -13.60 6.60
N GLY A 224 -5.44 -12.28 6.65
CA GLY A 224 -4.65 -11.65 7.72
C GLY A 224 -3.15 -11.97 7.65
N GLU A 225 -2.67 -12.37 6.46
CA GLU A 225 -1.28 -12.70 6.15
C GLU A 225 -0.47 -11.50 5.63
#